data_AF-A0A0N4ZRM9-F1
#
_entry.id   AF-A0A0N4ZRM9-F1
#
_cell.length_a   1.000
_cell.length_b   1.000
_cell.length_c   1.000
_cell.angle_alpha   90.00
_cell.angle_beta   90.00
_cell.angle_gamma   90.00
#
_symmetry.space_group_name_H-M   'P 1'
#
loop_
_entity.id
_entity.type
_entity.pdbx_description
1 polymer ?
#
loop_
_entity_poly.entity_id
_entity_poly.type
_entity_poly.pdbx_seq_one_letter_code
_entity_poly.pdbx_strand_id
1 'polypeptide(L)'
;MRIILFIFSTLSLVSSFLFDDIFNLPNEVLKKFPVFAIDGNNCNDVAFNHCQYSFNVALNIDTSLTWRNGSNFMYAVEKSIFKNGTAKGFIGACQARKAFYNCLGDMYSSCVNNYYLISKMSNTDDISEAYRYTGFFKTFDFACNGGFEIGIREYNTLSSLDESTTAQNCMKSFDSSVGSQSDQVCKAAGAYATCLQNYFNSQLGLMEGWWVCERTRSGFAETCPQIKCLVTANPTN
;
A
#
# COMPACT_ATOMS: atom_id res chain seq x y z
N MET A 1 15.82 -20.74 38.45
CA MET A 1 15.86 -20.03 37.16
C MET A 1 14.54 -20.29 36.44
N ARG A 2 13.66 -19.29 36.33
CA ARG A 2 12.39 -19.41 35.60
C ARG A 2 12.63 -18.89 34.18
N ILE A 3 12.61 -19.78 33.20
CA ILE A 3 12.60 -19.42 31.78
C ILE A 3 11.16 -19.09 31.43
N ILE A 4 10.89 -17.82 31.16
CA ILE A 4 9.60 -17.37 30.63
C ILE A 4 9.73 -17.42 29.10
N LEU A 5 9.14 -18.44 28.48
CA LEU A 5 8.95 -18.53 27.04
C LEU A 5 7.74 -17.64 26.67
N PHE A 6 7.99 -16.48 26.07
CA PHE A 6 6.94 -15.74 25.39
C PHE A 6 6.66 -16.38 24.03
N ILE A 7 5.66 -17.26 24.00
CA ILE A 7 5.06 -17.74 22.75
C ILE A 7 3.98 -16.72 22.38
N PHE A 8 4.33 -15.75 21.51
CA PHE A 8 3.32 -15.01 20.75
C PHE A 8 2.87 -15.89 19.59
N SER A 9 1.88 -16.75 19.85
CA SER A 9 1.06 -17.34 18.79
C SER A 9 -0.23 -16.54 18.71
N THR A 10 -0.22 -15.46 17.94
CA THR A 10 -1.46 -14.85 17.47
C THR A 10 -2.00 -15.75 16.36
N LEU A 11 -3.17 -16.34 16.59
CA LEU A 11 -3.99 -16.90 15.52
C LEU A 11 -4.32 -15.75 14.55
N SER A 12 -3.56 -15.64 13.47
CA SER A 12 -3.95 -14.82 12.33
C SER A 12 -5.06 -15.56 11.59
N LEU A 13 -6.29 -15.09 11.74
CA LEU A 13 -7.27 -15.19 10.66
C LEU A 13 -6.70 -14.33 9.53
N VAL A 14 -5.80 -14.91 8.73
CA VAL A 14 -5.24 -14.25 7.54
C VAL A 14 -6.36 -14.27 6.52
N SER A 15 -7.08 -13.16 6.43
CA SER A 15 -7.87 -12.88 5.25
C SER A 15 -6.90 -12.46 4.17
N SER A 16 -6.80 -13.26 3.10
CA SER A 16 -5.98 -12.98 1.93
C SER A 16 -6.41 -11.64 1.32
N PHE A 17 -5.53 -10.67 1.48
CA PHE A 17 -5.72 -9.29 1.09
C PHE A 17 -4.82 -8.96 -0.10
N LEU A 18 -5.27 -8.02 -0.94
CA LEU A 18 -4.61 -7.70 -2.21
C LEU A 18 -3.54 -6.61 -2.03
N PHE A 19 -3.54 -5.88 -0.93
CA PHE A 19 -2.61 -4.78 -0.70
C PHE A 19 -1.68 -5.11 0.46
N ASP A 20 -0.38 -5.17 0.15
CA ASP A 20 0.64 -5.39 1.16
C ASP A 20 0.84 -4.16 2.05
N ASP A 21 1.09 -4.38 3.34
CA ASP A 21 1.58 -3.34 4.25
C ASP A 21 3.08 -3.08 4.03
N ILE A 22 3.43 -2.47 2.89
CA ILE A 22 4.81 -2.20 2.48
C ILE A 22 5.54 -1.28 3.49
N PHE A 23 4.80 -0.44 4.20
CA PHE A 23 5.36 0.56 5.12
C PHE A 23 5.23 0.16 6.59
N ASN A 24 5.16 -1.15 6.87
CA ASN A 24 5.31 -1.68 8.21
C ASN A 24 6.77 -1.65 8.70
N LEU A 25 7.37 -0.46 8.69
CA LEU A 25 8.75 -0.21 9.05
C LEU A 25 8.84 0.59 10.35
N PRO A 26 9.95 0.45 11.11
CA PRO A 26 10.18 1.27 12.29
C PRO A 26 10.22 2.77 11.96
N ASN A 27 9.75 3.60 12.89
CA ASN A 27 9.62 5.04 12.68
C ASN A 27 10.95 5.75 12.42
N GLU A 28 12.05 5.27 13.01
CA GLU A 28 13.40 5.76 12.76
C GLU A 28 13.90 5.48 11.34
N VAL A 29 13.35 4.48 10.67
CA VAL A 29 13.63 4.18 9.26
C VAL A 29 12.80 5.10 8.37
N LEU A 30 11.50 5.19 8.61
CA LEU A 30 10.57 6.02 7.83
C LEU A 30 10.92 7.52 7.87
N LYS A 31 11.44 8.02 8.99
CA LYS A 31 11.91 9.41 9.12
C LYS A 31 13.05 9.77 8.17
N LYS A 32 13.75 8.78 7.61
CA LYS A 32 14.87 9.00 6.69
C LYS A 32 14.44 8.94 5.22
N PHE A 33 13.19 8.56 4.95
CA PHE A 33 12.67 8.55 3.58
C PHE A 33 12.48 10.00 3.13
N PRO A 34 12.92 10.35 1.91
CA PRO A 34 12.70 11.68 1.39
C PRO A 34 11.20 11.90 1.14
N VAL A 35 10.70 13.04 1.62
CA VAL A 35 9.32 13.50 1.41
C VAL A 35 9.35 14.75 0.54
N PHE A 36 8.43 14.82 -0.42
CA PHE A 36 8.39 15.88 -1.41
C PHE A 36 7.08 16.66 -1.30
N ALA A 37 7.18 17.98 -1.29
CA ALA A 37 6.04 18.86 -1.45
C ALA A 37 5.58 18.84 -2.92
N ILE A 38 4.27 18.95 -3.14
CA ILE A 38 3.70 19.10 -4.48
C ILE A 38 3.48 20.59 -4.75
N ASP A 39 4.14 21.11 -5.79
CA ASP A 39 3.98 22.49 -6.23
C ASP A 39 2.62 22.69 -6.92
N GLY A 40 1.99 23.84 -6.69
CA GLY A 40 0.86 24.32 -7.49
C GLY A 40 -0.53 24.21 -6.87
N ASN A 41 -0.76 23.39 -5.82
CA ASN A 41 -2.02 23.37 -5.07
C ASN A 41 -1.80 22.99 -3.60
N ASN A 42 -2.41 23.72 -2.67
CA ASN A 42 -2.40 23.39 -1.24
C ASN A 42 -3.60 22.50 -0.89
N CYS A 43 -3.41 21.54 0.00
CA CYS A 43 -4.53 20.77 0.54
C CYS A 43 -5.43 21.62 1.45
N ASN A 44 -6.75 21.47 1.30
CA ASN A 44 -7.74 22.06 2.21
C ASN A 44 -8.24 20.98 3.18
N ASP A 45 -7.93 21.13 4.47
CA ASP A 45 -8.29 20.15 5.50
C ASP A 45 -9.81 19.86 5.58
N VAL A 46 -10.65 20.88 5.38
CA VAL A 46 -12.11 20.71 5.42
C VAL A 46 -12.59 19.86 4.25
N ALA A 47 -12.10 20.15 3.04
CA ALA A 47 -12.41 19.35 1.85
C ALA A 47 -11.86 17.93 1.98
N PHE A 48 -10.62 17.77 2.44
CA PHE A 48 -9.99 16.47 2.63
C PHE A 48 -10.78 15.59 3.61
N ASN A 49 -11.14 16.13 4.78
CA ASN A 49 -11.94 15.39 5.77
C ASN A 49 -13.34 15.03 5.23
N HIS A 50 -13.97 15.93 4.46
CA HIS A 50 -15.26 15.64 3.83
C HIS A 50 -15.17 14.52 2.78
N CYS A 51 -14.15 14.55 1.93
CA CYS A 51 -13.92 13.52 0.92
C CYS A 51 -13.57 12.17 1.56
N GLN A 52 -12.73 12.16 2.61
CA GLN A 52 -12.43 10.96 3.39
C GLN A 52 -13.69 10.36 4.02
N TYR A 53 -14.52 11.19 4.65
CA TYR A 53 -15.79 10.75 5.22
C TYR A 53 -16.69 10.09 4.17
N SER A 54 -16.82 10.73 3.01
CA SER A 54 -17.64 10.22 1.90
C SER A 54 -17.10 8.89 1.34
N PHE A 55 -15.78 8.74 1.25
CA PHE A 55 -15.14 7.47 0.89
C PHE A 55 -15.47 6.36 1.91
N ASN A 56 -15.37 6.66 3.20
CA ASN A 56 -15.66 5.69 4.27
C ASN A 56 -17.13 5.25 4.24
N VAL A 57 -18.06 6.19 4.04
CA VAL A 57 -19.50 5.92 3.87
C VAL A 57 -19.75 5.03 2.66
N ALA A 58 -19.13 5.33 1.51
CA ALA A 58 -19.30 4.57 0.28
C ALA A 58 -18.87 3.09 0.42
N LEU A 59 -17.88 2.83 1.28
CA LEU A 59 -17.41 1.49 1.60
C LEU A 59 -18.06 0.86 2.83
N ASN A 60 -18.95 1.57 3.50
CA ASN A 60 -19.56 1.14 4.77
C ASN A 60 -18.50 0.72 5.81
N ILE A 61 -17.45 1.53 5.95
CA ILE A 61 -16.41 1.40 6.98
C ILE A 61 -16.54 2.51 8.02
N ASP A 62 -15.82 2.39 9.13
CA ASP A 62 -15.85 3.39 10.20
C ASP A 62 -15.43 4.77 9.68
N THR A 63 -16.34 5.74 9.79
CA THR A 63 -16.15 7.10 9.29
C THR A 63 -15.12 7.91 10.08
N SER A 64 -14.69 7.43 11.24
CA SER A 64 -13.62 8.04 12.03
C SER A 64 -12.20 7.65 11.57
N LEU A 65 -12.08 6.64 10.70
CA LEU A 65 -10.78 6.23 10.16
C LEU A 65 -10.23 7.28 9.20
N THR A 66 -9.00 7.70 9.46
CA THR A 66 -8.27 8.71 8.66
C THR A 66 -6.84 8.24 8.41
N TRP A 67 -6.03 9.09 7.80
CA TRP A 67 -4.59 8.87 7.64
C TRP A 67 -3.83 8.67 8.96
N ARG A 68 -4.37 9.13 10.10
CA ARG A 68 -3.78 8.88 11.43
C ARG A 68 -3.94 7.43 11.89
N ASN A 69 -4.75 6.65 11.17
CA ASN A 69 -5.02 5.25 11.44
C ASN A 69 -4.90 4.43 10.15
N GLY A 70 -3.86 4.71 9.34
CA GLY A 70 -3.59 4.06 8.06
C GLY A 70 -3.68 2.54 8.08
N SER A 71 -3.18 1.87 9.12
CA SER A 71 -3.25 0.40 9.27
C SER A 71 -4.71 -0.08 9.34
N ASN A 72 -5.48 0.52 10.26
CA ASN A 72 -6.88 0.17 10.47
C ASN A 72 -7.76 0.57 9.28
N PHE A 73 -7.43 1.69 8.64
CA PHE A 73 -8.07 2.17 7.42
C PHE A 73 -7.90 1.17 6.27
N MET A 74 -6.66 0.78 5.97
CA MET A 74 -6.36 -0.22 4.94
C MET A 74 -7.10 -1.53 5.21
N TYR A 75 -6.96 -2.07 6.42
CA TYR A 75 -7.66 -3.29 6.83
C TYR A 75 -9.18 -3.18 6.64
N ALA A 76 -9.78 -2.05 6.99
CA ALA A 76 -11.22 -1.84 6.85
C ALA A 76 -11.66 -1.80 5.37
N VAL A 77 -10.88 -1.17 4.50
CA VAL A 77 -11.15 -1.13 3.04
C VAL A 77 -11.08 -2.54 2.45
N GLU A 78 -10.02 -3.29 2.75
CA GLU A 78 -9.85 -4.65 2.21
C GLU A 78 -10.91 -5.62 2.75
N LYS A 79 -11.25 -5.50 4.04
CA LYS A 79 -12.37 -6.24 4.62
C LYS A 79 -13.70 -5.90 3.96
N SER A 80 -13.92 -4.64 3.58
CA SER A 80 -15.12 -4.22 2.83
C SER A 80 -15.16 -4.85 1.44
N ILE A 81 -14.02 -4.92 0.73
CA ILE A 81 -13.91 -5.63 -0.55
C ILE A 81 -14.30 -7.10 -0.38
N PHE A 82 -13.69 -7.79 0.57
CA PHE A 82 -13.94 -9.20 0.81
C PHE A 82 -15.41 -9.49 1.19
N LYS A 83 -15.97 -8.70 2.11
CA LYS A 83 -17.36 -8.85 2.58
C LYS A 83 -18.39 -8.71 1.46
N ASN A 84 -18.11 -7.89 0.45
CA ASN A 84 -19.00 -7.66 -0.69
C ASN A 84 -18.78 -8.63 -1.85
N GLY A 85 -17.94 -9.66 -1.65
CA GLY A 85 -17.47 -10.60 -2.68
C GLY A 85 -16.37 -9.97 -3.52
N THR A 86 -15.22 -10.63 -3.67
CA THR A 86 -13.98 -9.97 -4.11
C THR A 86 -14.10 -9.18 -5.42
N ALA A 87 -14.68 -9.73 -6.49
CA ALA A 87 -14.88 -8.97 -7.73
C ALA A 87 -15.80 -7.75 -7.57
N LYS A 88 -16.98 -7.92 -6.97
CA LYS A 88 -17.97 -6.84 -6.80
C LYS A 88 -17.50 -5.81 -5.78
N GLY A 89 -16.94 -6.27 -4.67
CA GLY A 89 -16.33 -5.44 -3.65
C GLY A 89 -15.16 -4.64 -4.18
N PHE A 90 -14.30 -5.23 -5.02
CA PHE A 90 -13.20 -4.53 -5.66
C PHE A 90 -13.68 -3.46 -6.64
N ILE A 91 -14.68 -3.76 -7.47
CA ILE A 91 -15.36 -2.75 -8.31
C ILE A 91 -15.89 -1.60 -7.46
N GLY A 92 -16.63 -1.92 -6.38
CA GLY A 92 -17.22 -0.92 -5.49
C GLY A 92 -16.16 -0.04 -4.82
N ALA A 93 -15.05 -0.65 -4.38
CA ALA A 93 -13.94 0.07 -3.80
C ALA A 93 -13.25 0.99 -4.82
N CYS A 94 -13.06 0.53 -6.05
CA CYS A 94 -12.52 1.38 -7.12
C CYS A 94 -13.46 2.54 -7.50
N GLN A 95 -14.78 2.33 -7.42
CA GLN A 95 -15.75 3.42 -7.59
C GLN A 95 -15.66 4.44 -6.45
N ALA A 96 -15.56 3.98 -5.20
CA ALA A 96 -15.36 4.85 -4.04
C ALA A 96 -14.05 5.65 -4.16
N ARG A 97 -12.97 4.99 -4.59
CA ARG A 97 -11.67 5.64 -4.88
C ARG A 97 -11.81 6.72 -5.94
N LYS A 98 -12.51 6.44 -7.04
CA LYS A 98 -12.75 7.42 -8.10
C LYS A 98 -13.53 8.63 -7.59
N ALA A 99 -14.56 8.40 -6.77
CA ALA A 99 -15.32 9.48 -6.14
C ALA A 99 -14.46 10.31 -5.18
N PHE A 100 -13.59 9.67 -4.40
CA PHE A 100 -12.64 10.33 -3.51
C PHE A 100 -11.64 11.21 -4.27
N TYR A 101 -11.04 10.68 -5.35
CA TYR A 101 -10.18 11.45 -6.24
C TYR A 101 -10.91 12.66 -6.84
N ASN A 102 -12.12 12.47 -7.36
CA ASN A 102 -12.91 13.56 -7.95
C ASN A 102 -13.38 14.60 -6.92
N CYS A 103 -13.66 14.18 -5.68
CA CYS A 103 -14.05 15.08 -4.60
C CYS A 103 -12.91 16.05 -4.24
N LEU A 104 -11.67 15.57 -4.26
CA LEU A 104 -10.49 16.41 -4.05
C LEU A 104 -10.07 17.16 -5.32
N GLY A 105 -10.25 16.58 -6.50
CA GLY A 105 -9.80 17.19 -7.75
C GLY A 105 -8.30 17.51 -7.70
N ASP A 106 -7.94 18.74 -8.05
CA ASP A 106 -6.54 19.15 -8.21
C ASP A 106 -5.71 19.16 -6.91
N MET A 107 -6.35 19.05 -5.74
CA MET A 107 -5.67 18.93 -4.45
C MET A 107 -5.41 17.49 -4.02
N TYR A 108 -5.85 16.48 -4.78
CA TYR A 108 -5.66 15.06 -4.42
C TYR A 108 -4.19 14.74 -4.09
N SER A 109 -3.28 15.05 -5.01
CA SER A 109 -1.85 14.76 -4.85
C SER A 109 -1.20 15.54 -3.70
N SER A 110 -1.73 16.72 -3.36
CA SER A 110 -1.23 17.51 -2.23
C SER A 110 -1.79 17.04 -0.89
N CYS A 111 -3.01 16.49 -0.85
CA CYS A 111 -3.63 15.95 0.36
C CYS A 111 -3.15 14.53 0.69
N VAL A 112 -3.10 13.65 -0.32
CA VAL A 112 -2.69 12.24 -0.18
C VAL A 112 -1.18 12.12 -0.41
N ASN A 113 -0.41 12.79 0.44
CA ASN A 113 1.04 12.88 0.31
C ASN A 113 1.72 12.99 1.69
N ASN A 114 2.84 12.29 1.85
CA ASN A 114 3.52 12.18 3.14
C ASN A 114 4.07 13.52 3.64
N TYR A 115 4.56 14.40 2.76
CA TYR A 115 5.02 15.73 3.17
C TYR A 115 3.89 16.51 3.86
N TYR A 116 2.70 16.54 3.25
CA TYR A 116 1.55 17.21 3.82
C TYR A 116 1.08 16.56 5.13
N LEU A 117 0.81 15.25 5.12
CA LEU A 117 0.26 14.55 6.29
C LEU A 117 1.18 14.61 7.50
N ILE A 118 2.49 14.40 7.29
CA ILE A 118 3.48 14.47 8.37
C ILE A 118 3.57 15.88 8.95
N SER A 119 3.42 16.93 8.12
CA SER A 119 3.38 18.32 8.60
C SER A 119 2.19 18.63 9.53
N LYS A 120 1.14 17.79 9.50
CA LYS A 120 -0.07 17.90 10.32
C LYS A 120 -0.04 17.00 11.56
N MET A 121 1.03 16.25 11.78
CA MET A 121 1.16 15.37 12.93
C MET A 121 1.35 16.16 14.23
N SER A 122 0.79 15.61 15.30
CA SER A 122 1.07 15.94 16.69
C SER A 122 2.11 14.97 17.26
N ASN A 123 2.52 15.19 18.51
CA ASN A 123 3.50 14.34 19.19
C ASN A 123 3.00 12.92 19.52
N THR A 124 1.69 12.67 19.45
CA THR A 124 1.08 11.35 19.70
C THR A 124 0.84 10.54 18.43
N ASP A 125 1.05 11.14 17.26
CA ASP A 125 0.82 10.45 15.99
C ASP A 125 2.01 9.58 15.60
N ASP A 126 1.70 8.47 14.93
CA ASP A 126 2.68 7.54 14.41
C ASP A 126 2.91 7.81 12.91
N ILE A 127 4.17 8.06 12.54
CA ILE A 127 4.55 8.38 11.16
C ILE A 127 4.25 7.22 10.21
N SER A 128 4.32 5.98 10.72
CA SER A 128 4.00 4.79 9.93
C SER A 128 2.56 4.79 9.45
N GLU A 129 1.61 5.34 10.21
CA GLU A 129 0.20 5.42 9.80
C GLU A 129 0.01 6.33 8.58
N ALA A 130 0.75 7.45 8.49
CA ALA A 130 0.72 8.32 7.32
C ALA A 130 1.31 7.62 6.08
N TYR A 131 2.42 6.91 6.24
CA TYR A 131 3.04 6.15 5.14
C TYR A 131 2.15 4.99 4.67
N ARG A 132 1.51 4.26 5.59
CA ARG A 132 0.56 3.20 5.25
C ARG A 132 -0.63 3.74 4.48
N TYR A 133 -1.19 4.87 4.94
CA TYR A 133 -2.32 5.51 4.29
C TYR A 133 -1.98 5.96 2.85
N THR A 134 -0.87 6.67 2.67
CA THR A 134 -0.47 7.15 1.32
C THR A 134 -0.03 6.00 0.44
N GLY A 135 0.77 5.07 0.97
CA GLY A 135 1.20 3.86 0.29
C GLY A 135 0.02 3.03 -0.21
N PHE A 136 -0.98 2.80 0.65
CA PHE A 136 -2.22 2.13 0.27
C PHE A 136 -2.91 2.84 -0.88
N PHE A 137 -3.13 4.16 -0.81
CA PHE A 137 -3.77 4.88 -1.92
C PHE A 137 -2.95 4.79 -3.21
N LYS A 138 -1.62 4.82 -3.15
CA LYS A 138 -0.79 4.67 -4.38
C LYS A 138 -0.92 3.29 -5.01
N THR A 139 -0.88 2.22 -4.21
CA THR A 139 -1.04 0.85 -4.73
C THR A 139 -2.48 0.60 -5.20
N PHE A 140 -3.46 1.15 -4.47
CA PHE A 140 -4.88 1.09 -4.79
C PHE A 140 -5.23 1.88 -6.06
N ASP A 141 -4.61 3.04 -6.26
CA ASP A 141 -4.72 3.85 -7.46
C ASP A 141 -4.28 3.06 -8.69
N PHE A 142 -3.14 2.38 -8.62
CA PHE A 142 -2.69 1.50 -9.69
C PHE A 142 -3.70 0.36 -9.94
N ALA A 143 -4.06 -0.37 -8.87
CA ALA A 143 -4.94 -1.52 -8.97
C ALA A 143 -6.33 -1.16 -9.54
N CYS A 144 -6.85 0.02 -9.26
CA CYS A 144 -8.13 0.50 -9.78
C CYS A 144 -8.06 1.16 -11.17
N ASN A 145 -6.86 1.39 -11.71
CA ASN A 145 -6.65 1.97 -13.03
C ASN A 145 -5.86 1.01 -13.92
N GLY A 146 -4.55 1.23 -14.08
CA GLY A 146 -3.69 0.45 -14.99
C GLY A 146 -3.64 -1.05 -14.67
N GLY A 147 -3.94 -1.43 -13.42
CA GLY A 147 -3.98 -2.83 -12.99
C GLY A 147 -5.39 -3.46 -12.95
N PHE A 148 -6.45 -2.72 -13.29
CA PHE A 148 -7.82 -3.15 -12.94
C PHE A 148 -8.23 -4.49 -13.54
N GLU A 149 -7.96 -4.71 -14.83
CA GLU A 149 -8.40 -5.93 -15.52
C GLU A 149 -7.77 -7.21 -14.96
N ILE A 150 -6.50 -7.13 -14.54
CA ILE A 150 -5.80 -8.25 -13.91
C ILE A 150 -6.27 -8.39 -12.45
N GLY A 151 -6.34 -7.28 -11.71
CA GLY A 151 -6.71 -7.27 -10.30
C GLY A 151 -8.12 -7.83 -10.06
N ILE A 152 -9.10 -7.51 -10.92
CA ILE A 152 -10.45 -8.07 -10.79
C ILE A 152 -10.53 -9.54 -11.18
N ARG A 153 -9.80 -9.95 -12.23
CA ARG A 153 -9.83 -11.33 -12.75
C ARG A 153 -9.15 -12.29 -11.77
N GLU A 154 -8.01 -11.88 -11.24
CA GLU A 154 -7.13 -12.74 -10.45
C GLU A 154 -7.13 -12.43 -8.95
N TYR A 155 -8.06 -11.60 -8.45
CA TYR A 155 -8.05 -11.07 -7.07
C TYR A 155 -7.68 -12.13 -6.02
N ASN A 156 -8.44 -13.23 -5.97
CA ASN A 156 -8.24 -14.28 -4.97
C ASN A 156 -6.88 -14.96 -5.10
N THR A 157 -6.45 -15.19 -6.34
CA THR A 157 -5.18 -15.84 -6.65
C THR A 157 -4.01 -14.95 -6.27
N LEU A 158 -4.07 -13.67 -6.63
CA LEU A 158 -3.07 -12.66 -6.28
C LEU A 158 -2.93 -12.55 -4.75
N SER A 159 -4.05 -12.36 -4.05
CA SER A 159 -4.07 -12.28 -2.59
C SER A 159 -3.53 -13.54 -1.92
N SER A 160 -3.83 -14.73 -2.46
CA SER A 160 -3.30 -15.99 -1.91
C SER A 160 -1.79 -16.13 -2.12
N LEU A 161 -1.25 -15.63 -3.24
CA LEU A 161 0.19 -15.67 -3.51
C LEU A 161 0.96 -14.65 -2.68
N ASP A 162 0.37 -13.49 -2.38
CA ASP A 162 0.95 -12.49 -1.47
C ASP A 162 1.13 -13.05 -0.05
N GLU A 163 0.27 -13.96 0.39
CA GLU A 163 0.40 -14.65 1.68
C GLU A 163 1.43 -15.79 1.66
N SER A 164 1.96 -16.15 0.50
CA SER A 164 2.92 -17.24 0.39
C SER A 164 4.20 -16.96 1.18
N THR A 165 4.85 -18.02 1.65
CA THR A 165 6.17 -17.89 2.31
C THR A 165 7.19 -17.20 1.40
N THR A 166 7.11 -17.38 0.08
CA THR A 166 8.00 -16.72 -0.87
C THR A 166 7.80 -15.21 -0.89
N ALA A 167 6.55 -14.74 -1.01
CA ALA A 167 6.23 -13.31 -0.98
C ALA A 167 6.59 -12.68 0.37
N GLN A 168 6.29 -13.35 1.49
CA GLN A 168 6.70 -12.92 2.83
C GLN A 168 8.23 -12.84 2.98
N ASN A 169 8.98 -13.74 2.34
CA ASN A 169 10.44 -13.67 2.36
C ASN A 169 10.96 -12.49 1.53
N CYS A 170 10.33 -12.17 0.39
CA CYS A 170 10.63 -10.94 -0.36
C CYS A 170 10.46 -9.70 0.52
N MET A 171 9.37 -9.61 1.29
CA MET A 171 9.14 -8.50 2.23
C MET A 171 10.18 -8.49 3.36
N LYS A 172 10.47 -9.63 3.99
CA LYS A 172 11.50 -9.69 5.05
C LYS A 172 12.88 -9.24 4.57
N SER A 173 13.24 -9.58 3.33
CA SER A 173 14.48 -9.09 2.71
C SER A 173 14.47 -7.58 2.49
N PHE A 174 13.33 -7.01 2.10
CA PHE A 174 13.14 -5.57 2.03
C PHE A 174 13.33 -4.92 3.41
N ASP A 175 12.57 -5.36 4.42
CA ASP A 175 12.61 -4.81 5.79
C ASP A 175 14.03 -4.83 6.36
N SER A 176 14.73 -5.96 6.19
CA SER A 176 16.12 -6.12 6.65
C SER A 176 17.08 -5.18 5.93
N SER A 177 16.88 -4.95 4.64
CA SER A 177 17.73 -4.08 3.83
C SER A 177 17.53 -2.61 4.22
N VAL A 178 16.29 -2.16 4.37
CA VAL A 178 16.01 -0.77 4.74
C VAL A 178 16.34 -0.50 6.21
N GLY A 179 16.14 -1.48 7.11
CA GLY A 179 16.52 -1.35 8.51
C GLY A 179 18.04 -1.19 8.73
N SER A 180 18.85 -1.83 7.89
CA SER A 180 20.32 -1.74 7.96
C SER A 180 20.91 -0.57 7.16
N GLN A 181 20.33 -0.24 6.02
CA GLN A 181 20.81 0.79 5.08
C GLN A 181 19.63 1.63 4.57
N SER A 182 19.08 2.46 5.47
CA SER A 182 17.91 3.29 5.19
C SER A 182 18.08 4.28 4.02
N ASP A 183 19.32 4.64 3.69
CA ASP A 183 19.68 5.44 2.51
C ASP A 183 19.57 4.67 1.18
N GLN A 184 19.48 3.34 1.23
CA GLN A 184 19.31 2.46 0.07
C GLN A 184 17.87 1.99 -0.13
N VAL A 185 16.88 2.70 0.43
CA VAL A 185 15.44 2.36 0.30
C VAL A 185 15.05 2.00 -1.13
N CYS A 186 15.54 2.75 -2.11
CA CYS A 186 15.15 2.51 -3.48
C CYS A 186 15.77 1.27 -4.12
N LYS A 187 16.99 0.91 -3.73
CA LYS A 187 17.60 -0.35 -4.15
C LYS A 187 16.86 -1.52 -3.51
N ALA A 188 16.54 -1.41 -2.21
CA ALA A 188 15.75 -2.41 -1.51
C ALA A 188 14.35 -2.58 -2.12
N ALA A 189 13.66 -1.48 -2.42
CA ALA A 189 12.34 -1.49 -3.07
C ALA A 189 12.39 -2.09 -4.49
N GLY A 190 13.44 -1.79 -5.27
CA GLY A 190 13.66 -2.41 -6.58
C GLY A 190 13.90 -3.93 -6.47
N ALA A 191 14.71 -4.35 -5.51
CA ALA A 191 14.94 -5.77 -5.23
C ALA A 191 13.65 -6.48 -4.77
N TYR A 192 12.84 -5.82 -3.95
CA TYR A 192 11.54 -6.32 -3.51
C TYR A 192 10.56 -6.51 -4.68
N ALA A 193 10.39 -5.48 -5.51
CA ALA A 193 9.55 -5.55 -6.70
C ALA A 193 10.00 -6.67 -7.66
N THR A 194 11.32 -6.81 -7.85
CA THR A 194 11.91 -7.88 -8.67
C THR A 194 11.69 -9.27 -8.09
N CYS A 195 11.82 -9.42 -6.77
CA CYS A 195 11.57 -10.68 -6.06
C CYS A 195 10.13 -11.16 -6.26
N LEU A 196 9.17 -10.26 -6.04
CA LEU A 196 7.76 -10.55 -6.28
C LEU A 196 7.48 -10.84 -7.76
N GLN A 197 8.02 -10.03 -8.68
CA GLN A 197 7.81 -10.25 -10.10
C GLN A 197 8.29 -11.63 -10.55
N ASN A 198 9.49 -12.04 -10.15
CA ASN A 198 10.02 -13.38 -10.45
C ASN A 198 9.11 -14.47 -9.90
N TYR A 199 8.64 -14.31 -8.67
CA TYR A 199 7.74 -15.28 -8.06
C TYR A 199 6.43 -15.37 -8.85
N PHE A 200 5.73 -14.27 -9.09
CA PHE A 200 4.45 -14.27 -9.79
C PHE A 200 4.55 -14.66 -11.26
N ASN A 201 5.66 -14.33 -11.95
CA ASN A 201 5.99 -14.85 -13.27
C ASN A 201 5.97 -16.39 -13.29
N SER A 202 6.50 -17.03 -12.25
CA SER A 202 6.59 -18.49 -12.14
C SER A 202 5.26 -19.16 -11.78
N GLN A 203 4.33 -18.42 -11.17
CA GLN A 203 3.06 -18.97 -10.68
C GLN A 203 1.90 -18.74 -11.64
N LEU A 204 1.80 -17.52 -12.22
CA LEU A 204 0.63 -17.09 -12.99
C LEU A 204 0.97 -16.67 -14.41
N GLY A 205 2.12 -16.03 -14.61
CA GLY A 205 2.56 -15.57 -15.91
C GLY A 205 3.12 -14.14 -15.88
N LEU A 206 3.58 -13.69 -17.04
CA LEU A 206 4.32 -12.42 -17.15
C LEU A 206 3.47 -11.18 -16.87
N MET A 207 2.17 -11.25 -17.15
CA MET A 207 1.26 -10.12 -16.93
C MET A 207 0.97 -9.92 -15.44
N GLU A 208 0.73 -11.01 -14.70
CA GLU A 208 0.50 -10.99 -13.26
C GLU A 208 1.78 -10.65 -12.50
N GLY A 209 2.94 -11.13 -12.97
CA GLY A 209 4.23 -10.69 -12.45
C GLY A 209 4.46 -9.19 -12.65
N TRP A 210 4.21 -8.68 -13.86
CA TRP A 210 4.27 -7.24 -14.14
C TRP A 210 3.30 -6.46 -13.24
N TRP A 211 2.08 -6.97 -13.03
CA TRP A 211 1.06 -6.33 -12.21
C TRP A 211 1.52 -6.15 -10.76
N VAL A 212 2.06 -7.20 -10.13
CA VAL A 212 2.56 -7.11 -8.75
C VAL A 212 3.77 -6.19 -8.65
N CYS A 213 4.66 -6.23 -9.65
CA CYS A 213 5.75 -5.27 -9.72
C CYS A 213 5.25 -3.82 -9.77
N GLU A 214 4.29 -3.51 -10.64
CA GLU A 214 3.73 -2.17 -10.79
C GLU A 214 2.95 -1.72 -9.56
N ARG A 215 2.24 -2.63 -8.88
CA ARG A 215 1.61 -2.37 -7.58
C ARG A 215 2.68 -1.90 -6.59
N THR A 216 3.75 -2.68 -6.43
CA THR A 216 4.85 -2.35 -5.52
C THR A 216 5.55 -1.05 -5.92
N ARG A 217 5.90 -0.89 -7.21
CA ARG A 217 6.52 0.33 -7.75
C ARG A 217 5.68 1.57 -7.45
N SER A 218 4.35 1.46 -7.57
CA SER A 218 3.43 2.57 -7.34
C SER A 218 3.50 3.08 -5.90
N GLY A 219 3.65 2.18 -4.92
CA GLY A 219 3.88 2.54 -3.52
C GLY A 219 5.14 3.39 -3.30
N PHE A 220 6.16 3.24 -4.15
CA PHE A 220 7.42 3.98 -4.07
C PHE A 220 7.59 5.04 -5.16
N ALA A 221 6.58 5.34 -5.98
CA ALA A 221 6.76 6.10 -7.22
C ALA A 221 7.33 7.52 -7.02
N GLU A 222 7.00 8.17 -5.90
CA GLU A 222 7.52 9.51 -5.58
C GLU A 222 8.97 9.46 -5.08
N THR A 223 9.33 8.41 -4.34
CA THR A 223 10.64 8.25 -3.70
C THR A 223 11.67 7.61 -4.62
N CYS A 224 11.23 6.66 -5.45
CA CYS A 224 12.07 5.75 -6.24
C CYS A 224 11.58 5.64 -7.68
N PRO A 225 11.62 6.74 -8.46
CA PRO A 225 11.08 6.80 -9.82
C PRO A 225 11.80 5.88 -10.81
N GLN A 226 13.02 5.41 -10.49
CA GLN A 226 13.83 4.55 -11.34
C GLN A 226 13.46 3.06 -11.30
N ILE A 227 12.56 2.63 -10.39
CA ILE A 227 12.08 1.24 -10.37
C ILE A 227 11.29 0.98 -11.66
N LYS A 228 11.59 -0.12 -12.35
CA LYS A 228 11.00 -0.54 -13.62
C LYS A 228 10.36 -1.90 -13.48
N CYS A 229 9.21 -2.05 -14.13
CA CYS A 229 8.47 -3.30 -14.21
C CYS A 229 8.27 -3.62 -15.69
N LEU A 230 9.11 -4.52 -16.22
CA LEU A 230 9.08 -4.92 -17.62
C LEU A 230 8.34 -6.25 -17.74
N VAL A 231 7.54 -6.45 -18.79
CA VAL A 231 6.91 -7.75 -19.07
C VAL A 231 7.99 -8.70 -19.62
N THR A 232 8.73 -9.35 -18.73
CA THR A 232 9.86 -10.24 -19.06
C THR A 232 9.98 -11.37 -18.06
N ALA A 233 10.52 -12.51 -18.49
CA ALA A 233 10.81 -13.66 -17.63
C ALA A 233 11.97 -13.40 -16.66
N ASN A 234 12.87 -12.46 -16.98
CA ASN A 234 14.06 -12.14 -16.17
C ASN A 234 14.09 -10.65 -15.80
N PRO A 235 13.15 -10.18 -14.95
CA PRO A 235 13.13 -8.80 -14.47
C PRO A 235 14.34 -8.49 -13.59
N THR A 236 14.80 -7.24 -13.66
CA THR A 236 15.91 -6.72 -12.85
C THR A 236 15.70 -5.23 -12.57
N ASN A 237 15.96 -4.81 -11.34
CA ASN A 237 16.01 -3.42 -10.90
C ASN A 237 17.36 -3.09 -10.28
#